data_AF-D0P083-F1
#
_entry.id   AF-D0P083-F1
#
_cell.length_a   1.000
_cell.length_b   1.000
_cell.length_c   1.000
_cell.angle_alpha   90.00
_cell.angle_beta   90.00
_cell.angle_gamma   90.00
#
_symmetry.space_group_name_H-M   'P 1'
#
loop_
_entity.id
_entity.type
_entity.pdbx_description
1 polymer ?
#
loop_
_entity_poly.entity_id
_entity_poly.type
_entity_poly.pdbx_seq_one_letter_code
_entity_poly.pdbx_strand_id
1 'polypeptide(L)'
;MDKLSVASKFQGILERHYNKWNKWLEGYNCWPFKKLKVHMVWWAAKDKAQFEWTDDSLGPVYEGSVDSEGVPQCPDECYRFYDNVNNRWSDTSSCTGEPFDVSFWLNDKIPYGFGYDWGQEVSLNDTMDNLYDENIMFIGHEIGHGFGLPDFYGLETKPSKDFPNSIMMAYSSTTITPSDGWMLRRVLDRVRSRYNF
;
A
#
# COMPACT_ATOMS: atom_id res chain seq x y z
N MET A 1 0.98 -23.30 9.60
CA MET A 1 2.05 -22.64 8.82
C MET A 1 2.83 -21.80 9.81
N ASP A 2 4.16 -21.84 9.80
CA ASP A 2 4.93 -20.96 10.69
C ASP A 2 4.80 -19.49 10.25
N LYS A 3 4.97 -18.56 11.19
CA LYS A 3 4.79 -17.12 10.95
C LYS A 3 5.80 -16.56 9.97
N LEU A 4 7.02 -17.09 9.92
CA LEU A 4 8.05 -16.69 8.96
C LEU A 4 7.59 -16.97 7.51
N SER A 5 7.09 -18.17 7.25
CA SER A 5 6.57 -18.58 5.95
C SER A 5 5.39 -17.71 5.52
N VAL A 6 4.50 -17.35 6.45
CA VAL A 6 3.37 -16.45 6.17
C VAL A 6 3.88 -15.03 5.85
N ALA A 7 4.70 -14.46 6.73
CA ALA A 7 5.30 -13.14 6.58
C ALA A 7 6.07 -12.97 5.26
N SER A 8 6.78 -14.01 4.83
CA SER A 8 7.52 -14.02 3.56
C SER A 8 6.64 -13.80 2.31
N LYS A 9 5.32 -13.97 2.41
CA LYS A 9 4.39 -13.79 1.28
C LYS A 9 3.98 -12.33 1.07
N PHE A 10 4.02 -11.49 2.10
CA PHE A 10 3.47 -10.14 2.02
C PHE A 10 4.16 -9.28 0.96
N GLN A 11 5.48 -9.37 0.81
CA GLN A 11 6.20 -8.64 -0.24
C GLN A 11 5.67 -9.00 -1.64
N GLY A 12 5.50 -10.30 -1.91
CA GLY A 12 4.97 -10.79 -3.19
C GLY A 12 3.50 -10.40 -3.40
N ILE A 13 2.71 -10.36 -2.34
CA ILE A 13 1.32 -9.87 -2.36
C ILE A 13 1.27 -8.39 -2.73
N LEU A 14 2.03 -7.54 -2.05
CA LEU A 14 2.09 -6.11 -2.32
C LEU A 14 2.63 -5.85 -3.73
N GLU A 15 3.75 -6.47 -4.12
CA GLU A 15 4.31 -6.34 -5.46
C GLU A 15 3.27 -6.67 -6.54
N ARG A 16 2.52 -7.76 -6.36
CA ARG A 16 1.47 -8.18 -7.29
C ARG A 16 0.38 -7.12 -7.44
N HIS A 17 -0.13 -6.58 -6.34
CA HIS A 17 -1.22 -5.59 -6.39
C HIS A 17 -0.76 -4.23 -6.94
N TYR A 18 0.43 -3.74 -6.54
CA TYR A 18 1.02 -2.55 -7.15
C TYR A 18 1.22 -2.71 -8.66
N ASN A 19 1.65 -3.89 -9.14
CA ASN A 19 1.80 -4.13 -10.57
C ASN A 19 0.46 -4.27 -11.32
N LYS A 20 -0.60 -4.77 -10.69
CA LYS A 20 -1.95 -4.75 -11.28
C LYS A 20 -2.43 -3.31 -11.54
N TRP A 21 -2.10 -2.37 -10.66
CA TRP A 21 -2.29 -0.93 -10.90
C TRP A 21 -1.33 -0.38 -11.96
N ASN A 22 -0.02 -0.64 -11.83
CA ASN A 22 1.02 -0.15 -12.75
C ASN A 22 0.74 -0.47 -14.21
N LYS A 23 0.19 -1.67 -14.48
CA LYS A 23 -0.16 -2.11 -15.83
C LYS A 23 -1.02 -1.10 -16.60
N TRP A 24 -1.87 -0.35 -15.91
CA TRP A 24 -2.71 0.66 -16.54
C TRP A 24 -1.93 1.89 -17.00
N LEU A 25 -0.75 2.15 -16.42
CA LEU A 25 0.11 3.27 -16.81
C LEU A 25 1.13 2.88 -17.89
N GLU A 26 1.38 1.60 -18.12
CA GLU A 26 2.33 1.15 -19.14
C GLU A 26 2.02 1.71 -20.53
N GLY A 27 3.01 2.41 -21.12
CA GLY A 27 2.88 3.06 -22.42
C GLY A 27 2.01 4.32 -22.42
N TYR A 28 1.44 4.71 -21.28
CA TYR A 28 0.63 5.92 -21.16
C TYR A 28 1.49 7.10 -20.71
N ASN A 29 1.43 8.21 -21.44
CA ASN A 29 2.06 9.48 -21.07
C ASN A 29 3.53 9.37 -20.63
N CYS A 30 4.31 8.57 -21.36
CA CYS A 30 5.74 8.32 -21.12
C CYS A 30 6.06 7.68 -19.75
N TRP A 31 5.10 7.03 -19.10
CA TRP A 31 5.34 6.32 -17.84
C TRP A 31 6.52 5.34 -17.97
N PRO A 32 7.58 5.48 -17.15
CA PRO A 32 8.84 4.77 -17.39
C PRO A 32 8.86 3.34 -16.84
N PHE A 33 7.89 2.98 -15.99
CA PHE A 33 7.93 1.71 -15.25
C PHE A 33 7.06 0.63 -15.91
N LYS A 34 7.72 -0.44 -16.38
CA LYS A 34 7.04 -1.67 -16.84
C LYS A 34 6.77 -2.66 -15.71
N LYS A 35 7.50 -2.53 -14.61
CA LYS A 35 7.32 -3.35 -13.41
C LYS A 35 7.77 -2.53 -12.21
N LEU A 36 6.94 -2.50 -11.17
CA LEU A 36 7.30 -1.98 -9.86
C LEU A 36 7.88 -3.14 -9.05
N LYS A 37 9.06 -2.94 -8.46
CA LYS A 37 9.63 -3.88 -7.48
C LYS A 37 9.25 -3.38 -6.11
N VAL A 38 8.70 -4.26 -5.27
CA VAL A 38 8.39 -3.93 -3.88
C VAL A 38 9.36 -4.67 -2.98
N HIS A 39 9.94 -3.93 -2.04
CA HIS A 39 10.86 -4.44 -1.04
C HIS A 39 10.24 -4.21 0.33
N MET A 40 10.05 -5.28 1.10
CA MET A 40 9.76 -5.16 2.53
C MET A 40 11.09 -5.12 3.26
N VAL A 41 11.38 -3.96 3.86
CA VAL A 41 12.70 -3.64 4.40
C VAL A 41 12.77 -3.70 5.91
N TRP A 42 11.64 -3.53 6.60
CA TRP A 42 11.55 -3.49 8.06
C TRP A 42 10.22 -4.05 8.56
N TRP A 43 10.22 -4.44 9.83
CA TRP A 43 9.03 -4.83 10.58
C TRP A 43 8.96 -4.06 11.89
N ALA A 44 7.76 -3.75 12.35
CA ALA A 44 7.54 -3.09 13.64
C ALA A 44 6.55 -3.89 14.49
N ALA A 45 6.82 -3.97 15.79
CA ALA A 45 6.01 -4.70 16.75
C ALA A 45 6.08 -4.07 18.14
N LYS A 46 5.02 -4.26 18.95
CA LYS A 46 5.08 -3.97 20.39
C LYS A 46 6.01 -4.92 21.13
N ASP A 47 5.88 -6.19 20.77
CA ASP A 47 6.64 -7.32 21.31
C ASP A 47 7.10 -8.18 20.13
N LYS A 48 8.41 -8.31 19.93
CA LYS A 48 8.98 -9.08 18.82
C LYS A 48 8.68 -10.57 18.93
N ALA A 49 8.36 -11.07 20.13
CA ALA A 49 7.97 -12.46 20.33
C ALA A 49 6.72 -12.84 19.51
N GLN A 50 5.92 -11.85 19.09
CA GLN A 50 4.76 -12.09 18.21
C GLN A 50 5.14 -12.66 16.84
N PHE A 51 6.36 -12.43 16.35
CA PHE A 51 6.78 -12.87 15.03
C PHE A 51 7.26 -14.32 15.03
N GLU A 52 7.67 -14.89 16.16
CA GLU A 52 8.19 -16.26 16.31
C GLU A 52 9.47 -16.58 15.49
N TRP A 53 9.89 -15.72 14.56
CA TRP A 53 11.23 -15.76 13.97
C TRP A 53 12.16 -14.78 14.69
N THR A 54 13.44 -15.14 14.78
CA THR A 54 14.44 -14.40 15.55
C THR A 54 15.64 -13.95 14.72
N ASP A 55 15.68 -14.31 13.44
CA ASP A 55 16.70 -13.87 12.49
C ASP A 55 16.20 -12.69 11.64
N ASP A 56 17.11 -12.05 10.90
CA ASP A 56 16.79 -10.92 10.03
C ASP A 56 16.45 -11.38 8.59
N SER A 57 15.94 -12.61 8.42
CA SER A 57 15.70 -13.19 7.09
C SER A 57 14.66 -12.44 6.25
N LEU A 58 13.74 -11.70 6.90
CA LEU A 58 12.76 -10.82 6.27
C LEU A 58 13.04 -9.33 6.52
N GLY A 59 14.25 -9.02 6.97
CA GLY A 59 14.63 -7.71 7.47
C GLY A 59 14.50 -7.59 8.98
N PRO A 60 15.19 -6.60 9.58
CA PRO A 60 15.18 -6.34 11.01
C PRO A 60 13.78 -5.96 11.55
N VAL A 61 13.57 -6.35 12.81
CA VAL A 61 12.35 -6.09 13.58
C VAL A 61 12.61 -5.01 14.63
N TYR A 62 11.83 -3.94 14.60
CA TYR A 62 11.83 -2.89 15.61
C TYR A 62 10.76 -3.14 16.67
N GLU A 63 11.22 -3.28 17.91
CA GLU A 63 10.38 -3.52 19.07
C GLU A 63 10.17 -2.24 19.89
N GLY A 64 8.94 -1.96 20.29
CA GLY A 64 8.62 -0.93 21.29
C GLY A 64 8.57 0.51 20.78
N SER A 65 8.95 0.77 19.52
CA SER A 65 8.65 2.05 18.86
C SER A 65 7.18 2.08 18.50
N VAL A 66 6.43 2.99 19.13
CA VAL A 66 4.99 3.16 18.91
C VAL A 66 4.64 4.62 18.71
N ASP A 67 3.60 4.89 17.93
CA ASP A 67 3.05 6.23 17.75
C ASP A 67 2.23 6.71 18.98
N SER A 68 1.58 7.88 18.86
CA SER A 68 0.75 8.44 19.93
C SER A 68 -0.48 7.61 20.32
N GLU A 69 -0.93 6.73 19.42
CA GLU A 69 -2.05 5.80 19.66
C GLU A 69 -1.55 4.42 20.13
N GLY A 70 -0.23 4.28 20.28
CA GLY A 70 0.42 3.08 20.69
C GLY A 70 0.48 2.04 19.57
N VAL A 71 0.47 2.42 18.30
CA VAL A 71 0.62 1.48 17.18
C VAL A 71 2.11 1.35 16.82
N PRO A 72 2.64 0.12 16.64
CA PRO A 72 4.04 -0.07 16.28
C PRO A 72 4.41 0.62 14.97
N GLN A 73 5.54 1.31 14.96
CA GLN A 73 6.05 2.00 13.78
C GLN A 73 7.52 1.71 13.54
N CYS A 74 7.89 1.64 12.26
CA CYS A 74 9.27 1.68 11.83
C CYS A 74 9.90 3.05 12.19
N PRO A 75 11.23 3.19 12.25
CA PRO A 75 11.87 4.42 12.67
C PRO A 75 11.52 5.60 11.77
N ASP A 76 11.15 6.72 12.39
CA ASP A 76 10.71 7.94 11.68
C ASP A 76 11.84 8.50 10.79
N GLU A 77 13.09 8.37 11.22
CA GLU A 77 14.26 8.81 10.44
C GLU A 77 14.46 8.03 9.14
N CYS A 78 13.81 6.87 8.99
CA CYS A 78 13.84 6.05 7.78
C CYS A 78 12.61 6.28 6.89
N TYR A 79 11.61 7.02 7.35
CA TYR A 79 10.40 7.25 6.57
C TYR A 79 10.60 8.33 5.51
N ARG A 80 10.47 7.93 4.24
CA ARG A 80 10.58 8.82 3.08
C ARG A 80 9.21 9.31 2.65
N PHE A 81 8.97 10.61 2.81
CA PHE A 81 7.73 11.26 2.37
C PHE A 81 7.99 12.66 1.82
N TYR A 82 7.03 13.17 1.05
CA TYR A 82 7.08 14.54 0.56
C TYR A 82 6.27 15.46 1.48
N ASP A 83 6.96 16.37 2.16
CA ASP A 83 6.35 17.37 3.02
C ASP A 83 5.79 18.51 2.15
N ASN A 84 4.47 18.51 1.98
CA ASN A 84 3.76 19.53 1.20
C ASN A 84 3.78 20.92 1.85
N VAL A 85 3.98 21.01 3.18
CA VAL A 85 4.05 22.30 3.90
C VAL A 85 5.37 22.98 3.61
N ASN A 86 6.46 22.20 3.66
CA ASN A 86 7.82 22.70 3.43
C ASN A 86 8.32 22.52 1.99
N ASN A 87 7.51 21.92 1.12
CA ASN A 87 7.79 21.64 -0.30
C ASN A 87 9.13 20.91 -0.52
N ARG A 88 9.40 19.90 0.32
CA ARG A 88 10.67 19.13 0.31
C ARG A 88 10.45 17.66 0.66
N TRP A 89 11.35 16.81 0.19
CA TRP A 89 11.43 15.43 0.66
C TRP A 89 11.98 15.35 2.09
N SER A 90 11.55 14.36 2.87
CA SER A 90 12.12 14.09 4.18
C SER A 90 13.62 13.77 4.08
N ASP A 91 14.37 14.18 5.10
CA ASP A 91 15.80 13.88 5.21
C ASP A 91 15.98 12.54 5.92
N THR A 92 16.35 11.53 5.16
CA THR A 92 16.58 10.16 5.64
C THR A 92 18.06 9.84 5.83
N SER A 93 18.94 10.85 5.86
CA SER A 93 20.39 10.66 6.02
C SER A 93 20.80 10.04 7.37
N SER A 94 19.93 10.15 8.38
CA SER A 94 20.11 9.51 9.69
C SER A 94 19.60 8.05 9.73
N CYS A 95 18.93 7.57 8.67
CA CYS A 95 18.48 6.19 8.60
C CYS A 95 19.68 5.24 8.53
N THR A 96 19.71 4.25 9.41
CA THR A 96 20.82 3.28 9.48
C THR A 96 20.67 2.09 8.52
N GLY A 97 19.51 1.93 7.88
CA GLY A 97 19.29 0.96 6.81
C GLY A 97 18.58 1.56 5.60
N GLU A 98 17.71 0.78 4.93
CA GLU A 98 17.02 1.26 3.73
C GLU A 98 15.82 2.16 4.07
N PRO A 99 15.73 3.41 3.57
CA PRO A 99 14.52 4.20 3.74
C PRO A 99 13.29 3.51 3.13
N PHE A 100 12.12 3.72 3.73
CA PHE A 100 10.85 3.15 3.23
C PHE A 100 9.86 4.25 2.81
N ASP A 101 9.01 3.93 1.83
CA ASP A 101 8.06 4.88 1.23
C ASP A 101 6.61 4.69 1.69
N VAL A 102 6.25 3.45 2.03
CA VAL A 102 4.88 3.05 2.36
C VAL A 102 4.88 2.05 3.50
N SER A 103 3.84 2.11 4.33
CA SER A 103 3.61 1.17 5.43
C SER A 103 2.47 0.20 5.11
N PHE A 104 2.62 -1.06 5.53
CA PHE A 104 1.59 -2.08 5.43
C PHE A 104 1.21 -2.58 6.83
N TRP A 105 0.03 -2.20 7.29
CA TRP A 105 -0.44 -2.47 8.64
C TRP A 105 -1.50 -3.57 8.60
N LEU A 106 -1.35 -4.56 9.49
CA LEU A 106 -2.31 -5.64 9.66
C LEU A 106 -3.01 -5.48 11.01
N ASN A 107 -4.31 -5.20 10.99
CA ASN A 107 -5.09 -4.94 12.18
C ASN A 107 -6.14 -6.04 12.40
N ASP A 108 -6.12 -6.68 13.57
CA ASP A 108 -7.02 -7.78 13.95
C ASP A 108 -8.41 -7.30 14.43
N LYS A 109 -8.60 -5.99 14.57
CA LYS A 109 -9.83 -5.37 15.08
C LYS A 109 -10.73 -4.79 13.99
N ILE A 110 -10.29 -4.78 12.73
CA ILE A 110 -11.07 -4.27 11.60
C ILE A 110 -11.42 -5.40 10.63
N PRO A 111 -12.64 -5.39 10.04
CA PRO A 111 -13.04 -6.37 9.03
C PRO A 111 -12.83 -5.88 7.59
N TYR A 112 -12.29 -4.66 7.41
CA TYR A 112 -12.06 -3.99 6.12
C TYR A 112 -10.65 -3.38 6.09
N GLY A 113 -10.39 -2.42 5.20
CA GLY A 113 -9.14 -1.65 5.16
C GLY A 113 -9.35 -0.14 5.13
N PHE A 114 -8.23 0.56 5.27
CA PHE A 114 -8.09 1.99 5.07
C PHE A 114 -6.78 2.27 4.32
N GLY A 115 -6.88 3.02 3.22
CA GLY A 115 -5.74 3.44 2.42
C GLY A 115 -5.48 4.93 2.55
N TYR A 116 -4.19 5.27 2.57
CA TYR A 116 -3.69 6.62 2.79
C TYR A 116 -2.52 6.92 1.85
N ASP A 117 -2.05 8.17 1.86
CA ASP A 117 -0.84 8.57 1.14
C ASP A 117 0.43 7.87 1.64
N TRP A 118 0.45 7.46 2.91
CA TRP A 118 1.55 6.73 3.55
C TRP A 118 1.48 5.20 3.42
N GLY A 119 0.41 4.64 2.84
CA GLY A 119 0.24 3.19 2.70
C GLY A 119 -1.15 2.72 3.07
N GLN A 120 -1.26 1.54 3.68
CA GLN A 120 -2.54 0.92 3.98
C GLN A 120 -2.57 0.17 5.30
N GLU A 121 -3.71 0.24 5.97
CA GLU A 121 -4.08 -0.61 7.10
C GLU A 121 -5.21 -1.54 6.64
N VAL A 122 -5.01 -2.85 6.77
CA VAL A 122 -6.00 -3.85 6.33
C VAL A 122 -6.28 -4.87 7.42
N SER A 123 -7.45 -5.51 7.31
CA SER A 123 -7.82 -6.63 8.18
C SER A 123 -6.78 -7.74 8.14
N LEU A 124 -6.24 -8.07 9.32
CA LEU A 124 -5.37 -9.22 9.50
C LEU A 124 -6.09 -10.50 9.06
N ASN A 125 -7.33 -10.71 9.53
CA ASN A 125 -8.07 -11.95 9.29
C ASN A 125 -8.37 -12.15 7.80
N ASP A 126 -8.90 -11.13 7.11
CA ASP A 126 -9.16 -11.22 5.66
C ASP A 126 -7.87 -11.47 4.87
N THR A 127 -6.77 -10.78 5.22
CA THR A 127 -5.48 -10.99 4.55
C THR A 127 -4.98 -12.42 4.72
N MET A 128 -5.15 -13.00 5.91
CA MET A 128 -4.75 -14.38 6.18
C MET A 128 -5.63 -15.40 5.46
N ASP A 129 -6.94 -15.16 5.40
CA ASP A 129 -7.89 -16.04 4.70
C ASP A 129 -7.64 -16.05 3.18
N ASN A 130 -7.18 -14.93 2.62
CA ASN A 130 -6.92 -14.75 1.19
C ASN A 130 -5.43 -14.77 0.84
N LEU A 131 -4.53 -15.27 1.71
CA LEU A 131 -3.07 -15.19 1.55
C LEU A 131 -2.57 -15.74 0.20
N TYR A 132 -3.27 -16.74 -0.34
CA TYR A 132 -2.93 -17.44 -1.58
C TYR A 132 -3.71 -16.96 -2.79
N ASP A 133 -4.67 -16.07 -2.60
CA ASP A 133 -5.51 -15.59 -3.68
C ASP A 133 -4.75 -14.60 -4.54
N GLU A 134 -4.99 -14.68 -5.85
CA GLU A 134 -4.37 -13.75 -6.79
C GLU A 134 -4.80 -12.31 -6.53
N ASN A 135 -6.02 -12.11 -6.02
CA ASN A 135 -6.58 -10.82 -5.70
C ASN A 135 -7.05 -10.83 -4.25
N ILE A 136 -6.46 -9.97 -3.42
CA ILE A 136 -6.97 -9.67 -2.08
C ILE A 136 -7.64 -8.31 -2.21
N MET A 137 -8.98 -8.32 -2.14
CA MET A 137 -9.80 -7.17 -2.55
C MET A 137 -9.43 -5.91 -1.78
N PHE A 138 -9.35 -5.98 -0.44
CA PHE A 138 -9.00 -4.81 0.37
C PHE A 138 -7.60 -4.29 0.06
N ILE A 139 -6.58 -5.14 -0.09
CA ILE A 139 -5.23 -4.67 -0.48
C ILE A 139 -5.25 -3.96 -1.83
N GLY A 140 -5.97 -4.51 -2.83
CA GLY A 140 -6.12 -3.87 -4.13
C GLY A 140 -6.83 -2.51 -4.05
N HIS A 141 -7.88 -2.44 -3.23
CA HIS A 141 -8.68 -1.25 -2.98
C HIS A 141 -7.87 -0.16 -2.26
N GLU A 142 -7.24 -0.49 -1.12
CA GLU A 142 -6.51 0.48 -0.30
C GLU A 142 -5.29 1.07 -1.02
N ILE A 143 -4.61 0.29 -1.87
CA ILE A 143 -3.55 0.81 -2.74
C ILE A 143 -4.10 1.89 -3.71
N GLY A 144 -5.36 1.78 -4.12
CA GLY A 144 -6.05 2.79 -4.93
C GLY A 144 -6.13 4.15 -4.23
N HIS A 145 -6.39 4.18 -2.92
CA HIS A 145 -6.34 5.41 -2.13
C HIS A 145 -4.94 5.99 -2.03
N GLY A 146 -3.90 5.15 -2.00
CA GLY A 146 -2.51 5.60 -2.11
C GLY A 146 -2.20 6.36 -3.41
N PHE A 147 -2.96 6.10 -4.49
CA PHE A 147 -2.92 6.90 -5.72
C PHE A 147 -3.88 8.11 -5.70
N GLY A 148 -4.56 8.38 -4.59
CA GLY A 148 -5.49 9.49 -4.43
C GLY A 148 -6.88 9.24 -5.02
N LEU A 149 -7.28 7.96 -5.22
CA LEU A 149 -8.62 7.63 -5.68
C LEU A 149 -9.60 7.62 -4.50
N PRO A 150 -10.79 8.23 -4.61
CA PRO A 150 -11.79 8.20 -3.55
C PRO A 150 -12.67 6.93 -3.63
N ASP A 151 -13.37 6.65 -2.54
CA ASP A 151 -14.47 5.69 -2.52
C ASP A 151 -15.70 6.16 -3.30
N PHE A 152 -16.43 5.18 -3.84
CA PHE A 152 -17.77 5.39 -4.41
C PHE A 152 -18.81 4.49 -3.71
N TYR A 153 -19.51 5.06 -2.73
CA TYR A 153 -20.55 4.36 -1.96
C TYR A 153 -21.95 4.43 -2.58
N GLY A 154 -22.18 5.32 -3.54
CA GLY A 154 -23.50 5.60 -4.11
C GLY A 154 -23.43 6.25 -5.49
N LEU A 155 -24.59 6.48 -6.13
CA LEU A 155 -24.65 7.04 -7.48
C LEU A 155 -24.12 8.48 -7.56
N GLU A 156 -24.22 9.22 -6.46
CA GLU A 156 -23.81 10.61 -6.30
C GLU A 156 -22.28 10.79 -6.19
N THR A 157 -21.56 9.75 -5.77
CA THR A 157 -20.09 9.78 -5.64
C THR A 157 -19.39 9.25 -6.89
N LYS A 158 -20.10 8.51 -7.76
CA LYS A 158 -19.52 7.99 -9.01
C LYS A 158 -19.14 9.10 -9.99
N PRO A 159 -18.10 8.89 -10.81
CA PRO A 159 -17.75 9.84 -11.88
C PRO A 159 -18.87 10.12 -12.88
N SER A 160 -19.76 9.14 -13.10
CA SER A 160 -20.98 9.29 -13.90
C SER A 160 -22.03 8.24 -13.52
N LYS A 161 -23.29 8.46 -13.92
CA LYS A 161 -24.41 7.54 -13.63
C LYS A 161 -24.15 6.11 -14.11
N ASP A 162 -23.59 5.98 -15.31
CA ASP A 162 -23.31 4.69 -15.97
C ASP A 162 -21.81 4.34 -15.87
N PHE A 163 -21.11 4.83 -14.85
CA PHE A 163 -19.69 4.53 -14.66
C PHE A 163 -19.50 3.01 -14.49
N PRO A 164 -18.55 2.38 -15.22
CA PRO A 164 -18.34 0.94 -15.13
C PRO A 164 -17.92 0.50 -13.73
N ASN A 165 -18.03 -0.81 -13.47
CA ASN A 165 -17.57 -1.39 -12.21
C ASN A 165 -16.10 -1.05 -11.93
N SER A 166 -15.80 -0.85 -10.66
CA SER A 166 -14.52 -0.35 -10.15
C SER A 166 -14.24 -1.03 -8.81
N ILE A 167 -12.97 -1.30 -8.50
CA ILE A 167 -12.60 -1.79 -7.16
C ILE A 167 -12.86 -0.71 -6.09
N MET A 168 -12.82 0.57 -6.46
CA MET A 168 -13.13 1.70 -5.59
C MET A 168 -14.64 1.89 -5.35
N MET A 169 -15.49 1.01 -5.90
CA MET A 169 -16.93 1.06 -5.72
C MET A 169 -17.39 -0.13 -4.88
N ALA A 170 -17.99 0.16 -3.73
CA ALA A 170 -18.43 -0.86 -2.79
C ALA A 170 -19.32 -1.91 -3.49
N TYR A 171 -18.98 -3.18 -3.29
CA TYR A 171 -19.69 -4.35 -3.85
C TYR A 171 -19.73 -4.44 -5.39
N SER A 172 -18.92 -3.67 -6.11
CA SER A 172 -18.95 -3.63 -7.59
C SER A 172 -17.91 -4.55 -8.25
N SER A 173 -16.74 -4.71 -7.64
CA SER A 173 -15.65 -5.57 -8.13
C SER A 173 -14.77 -6.01 -6.96
N THR A 174 -14.22 -7.23 -7.05
CA THR A 174 -13.18 -7.73 -6.14
C THR A 174 -11.77 -7.63 -6.73
N THR A 175 -11.65 -7.04 -7.92
CA THR A 175 -10.39 -6.91 -8.67
C THR A 175 -10.27 -5.55 -9.32
N ILE A 176 -9.04 -5.11 -9.60
CA ILE A 176 -8.76 -3.86 -10.32
C ILE A 176 -9.24 -4.01 -11.78
N THR A 177 -10.04 -3.05 -12.23
CA THR A 177 -10.76 -3.05 -13.50
C THR A 177 -10.25 -1.99 -14.48
N PRO A 178 -10.74 -1.95 -15.74
CA PRO A 178 -10.40 -0.87 -16.67
C PRO A 178 -10.83 0.54 -16.21
N SER A 179 -11.90 0.65 -15.42
CA SER A 179 -12.37 1.96 -14.92
C SER A 179 -11.41 2.52 -13.88
N ASP A 180 -10.86 1.65 -13.03
CA ASP A 180 -9.79 1.97 -12.07
C ASP A 180 -8.55 2.48 -12.79
N GLY A 181 -8.12 1.76 -13.83
CA GLY A 181 -7.01 2.19 -14.69
C GLY A 181 -7.24 3.54 -15.36
N TRP A 182 -8.47 3.81 -15.80
CA TRP A 182 -8.84 5.12 -16.35
C TRP A 182 -8.69 6.22 -15.29
N MET A 183 -9.15 6.00 -14.06
CA MET A 183 -9.00 6.99 -12.97
C MET A 183 -7.53 7.21 -12.61
N LEU A 184 -6.72 6.16 -12.52
CA LEU A 184 -5.29 6.26 -12.25
C LEU A 184 -4.55 7.09 -13.31
N ARG A 185 -4.89 6.91 -14.59
CA ARG A 185 -4.35 7.75 -15.68
C ARG A 185 -4.72 9.22 -15.51
N ARG A 186 -5.96 9.50 -15.08
CA ARG A 186 -6.42 10.87 -14.82
C ARG A 186 -5.66 11.51 -13.66
N VAL A 187 -5.27 10.75 -12.64
CA VAL A 187 -4.36 11.23 -11.59
C VAL A 187 -3.01 11.59 -12.21
N LEU A 188 -2.39 10.67 -12.98
CA LEU A 188 -1.09 10.92 -13.61
C LEU A 188 -1.12 12.19 -14.46
N ASP A 189 -2.16 12.42 -15.27
CA ASP A 189 -2.30 13.64 -16.08
C ASP A 189 -2.20 14.93 -15.25
N ARG A 190 -2.64 14.90 -13.99
CA ARG A 190 -2.64 16.06 -13.08
C ARG A 190 -1.35 16.24 -12.33
N VAL A 191 -0.66 15.15 -12.01
CA VAL A 191 0.57 15.21 -11.20
C VAL A 191 1.84 15.09 -12.03
N ARG A 192 1.75 14.70 -13.30
CA ARG A 192 2.90 14.43 -14.17
C ARG A 192 3.90 15.60 -14.22
N SER A 193 3.43 16.83 -14.25
CA SER A 193 4.30 18.02 -14.29
C SER A 193 5.22 18.16 -13.07
N ARG A 194 4.97 17.39 -12.00
CA ARG A 194 5.81 17.33 -10.79
C ARG A 194 7.00 16.38 -10.94
N TYR A 195 7.00 15.54 -11.97
CA TYR A 195 8.01 14.53 -12.20
C TYR A 195 8.80 14.82 -13.48
N ASN A 196 10.08 14.48 -13.47
CA ASN A 196 10.93 14.51 -14.66
C ASN A 196 11.34 13.08 -15.00
N PHE A 197 10.64 12.48 -15.94
CA PHE A 197 10.92 11.16 -16.48
C PHE A 197 10.92 11.19 -18.00
#